data_AF-A0A7Y7J0U4-F1
#
_entry.id   AF-A0A7Y7J0U4-F1
#
_cell.length_a   1.000
_cell.length_b   1.000
_cell.length_c   1.000
_cell.angle_alpha   90.00
_cell.angle_beta   90.00
_cell.angle_gamma   90.00
#
_symmetry.space_group_name_H-M   'P 1'
#
loop_
_entity.id
_entity.type
_entity.pdbx_description
1 polymer ?
#
loop_
_entity_poly.entity_id
_entity_poly.type
_entity_poly.pdbx_seq_one_letter_code
_entity_poly.pdbx_strand_id
1 'polypeptide(L)'
;IEPQADGGGVALRQIPHVEGALVTMDVHSGRVLAMVGGWSFNASQFNRATQALRQPGSSFKPFVYLTAMEQGISPSQKFDDSPVSYGSWHPNNYEKDFWGPTTLHDALRESRNLVTIRLAAHIGMKSVADMAIRLHLVDAMPHVLPAALGAVETTVLREAGAYAAIAAGGRLVTPTLIDDVQDRDGHVLWRPAGL
;
A
#
# COMPACT_ATOMS: atom_id res chain seq x y z
N ILE A 1 -5.21 0.79 -34.96
CA ILE A 1 -6.43 0.66 -35.78
C ILE A 1 -7.03 -0.70 -35.46
N GLU A 2 -8.21 -0.74 -34.87
CA GLU A 2 -8.88 -1.98 -34.45
C GLU A 2 -10.09 -2.23 -35.37
N PRO A 3 -10.28 -3.44 -35.91
CA PRO A 3 -11.45 -3.77 -36.72
C PRO A 3 -12.73 -3.66 -35.88
N GLN A 4 -13.78 -3.02 -36.41
CA GLN A 4 -15.08 -3.02 -35.74
C GLN A 4 -15.86 -4.30 -36.04
N ALA A 5 -16.60 -4.78 -35.03
CA ALA A 5 -17.31 -6.05 -35.06
C ALA A 5 -18.42 -6.13 -36.15
N ASP A 6 -18.85 -4.99 -36.69
CA ASP A 6 -19.86 -4.87 -37.74
C ASP A 6 -19.28 -4.94 -39.17
N GLY A 7 -17.97 -5.14 -39.32
CA GLY A 7 -17.31 -5.46 -40.59
C GLY A 7 -17.23 -4.32 -41.61
N GLY A 8 -17.72 -3.13 -41.29
CA GLY A 8 -17.75 -1.98 -42.21
C GLY A 8 -16.69 -0.91 -41.97
N GLY A 9 -15.96 -0.96 -40.85
CA GLY A 9 -15.11 0.14 -40.43
C GLY A 9 -13.95 -0.23 -39.52
N VAL A 10 -13.07 0.74 -39.31
CA VAL A 10 -11.95 0.65 -38.37
C VAL A 10 -11.96 1.80 -37.39
N ALA A 11 -11.60 1.51 -36.13
CA ALA A 11 -11.49 2.52 -35.09
C ALA A 11 -10.04 3.00 -34.92
N LEU A 12 -9.86 4.32 -34.83
CA LEU A 12 -8.63 4.92 -34.34
C LEU A 12 -8.55 4.73 -32.82
N ARG A 13 -7.44 4.19 -32.34
CA ARG A 13 -7.15 3.94 -30.92
C ARG A 13 -5.76 4.49 -30.60
N GLN A 14 -5.57 4.88 -29.35
CA GLN A 14 -4.27 5.32 -28.84
C GLN A 14 -3.77 4.32 -27.80
N ILE A 15 -2.49 3.96 -27.89
CA ILE A 15 -1.81 3.21 -26.84
C ILE A 15 -1.61 4.18 -25.66
N PRO A 16 -2.06 3.83 -24.44
CA PRO A 16 -1.85 4.69 -23.28
C PRO A 16 -0.38 4.95 -23.04
N HIS A 17 -0.03 6.21 -22.76
CA HIS A 17 1.29 6.57 -22.22
C HIS A 17 1.40 6.25 -20.73
N VAL A 18 0.26 6.31 -20.02
CA VAL A 18 0.16 5.93 -18.61
C VAL A 18 0.15 4.42 -18.48
N GLU A 19 0.65 3.93 -17.35
CA GLU A 19 0.76 2.52 -17.03
C GLU A 19 0.01 2.22 -15.73
N GLY A 20 -0.26 0.94 -15.50
CA GLY A 20 -0.91 0.45 -14.29
C GLY A 20 -0.35 -0.88 -13.84
N ALA A 21 -0.70 -1.26 -12.62
CA ALA A 21 -0.44 -2.58 -12.08
C ALA A 21 -1.60 -3.01 -11.19
N LEU A 22 -1.80 -4.32 -11.10
CA LEU A 22 -2.85 -4.90 -10.28
C LEU A 22 -2.34 -6.19 -9.64
N VAL A 23 -2.72 -6.40 -8.39
CA VAL A 23 -2.57 -7.67 -7.68
C VAL A 23 -3.90 -7.97 -7.00
N THR A 24 -4.41 -9.19 -7.17
CA THR A 24 -5.51 -9.73 -6.37
C THR A 24 -4.99 -10.95 -5.63
N MET A 25 -5.32 -11.05 -4.35
CA MET A 25 -4.73 -12.03 -3.45
C MET A 25 -5.77 -12.58 -2.48
N ASP A 26 -5.67 -13.86 -2.15
CA ASP A 26 -6.38 -14.47 -1.03
C ASP A 26 -5.76 -13.99 0.29
N VAL A 27 -6.58 -13.38 1.15
CA VAL A 27 -6.08 -12.72 2.36
C VAL A 27 -5.64 -13.68 3.47
N HIS A 28 -6.04 -14.95 3.41
CA HIS A 28 -5.70 -15.92 4.46
C HIS A 28 -4.43 -16.71 4.15
N SER A 29 -4.26 -17.10 2.88
CA SER A 29 -3.13 -17.90 2.39
C SER A 29 -2.01 -17.06 1.78
N GLY A 30 -2.30 -15.82 1.35
CA GLY A 30 -1.36 -15.01 0.57
C GLY A 30 -1.25 -15.44 -0.89
N ARG A 31 -2.09 -16.38 -1.35
CA ARG A 31 -2.08 -16.84 -2.74
C ARG A 31 -2.47 -15.71 -3.68
N VAL A 32 -1.59 -15.38 -4.63
CA VAL A 32 -1.89 -14.40 -5.67
C VAL A 32 -2.83 -15.04 -6.70
N LEU A 33 -4.04 -14.50 -6.81
CA LEU A 33 -5.09 -14.98 -7.71
C LEU A 33 -4.96 -14.36 -9.10
N ALA A 34 -4.53 -13.09 -9.17
CA ALA A 34 -4.28 -12.39 -10.42
C ALA A 34 -3.16 -11.35 -10.24
N MET A 35 -2.35 -11.18 -11.28
CA MET A 35 -1.29 -10.16 -11.31
C MET A 35 -1.19 -9.57 -12.72
N VAL A 36 -1.20 -8.25 -12.83
CA VAL A 36 -0.99 -7.49 -14.07
C VAL A 36 0.14 -6.50 -13.83
N GLY A 37 1.19 -6.60 -14.64
CA GLY A 37 2.41 -5.77 -14.50
C GLY A 37 2.47 -4.51 -15.37
N GLY A 38 1.49 -4.30 -16.25
CA GLY A 38 1.48 -3.20 -17.21
C GLY A 38 0.36 -3.35 -18.23
N TRP A 39 0.21 -2.35 -19.09
CA TRP A 39 -0.80 -2.32 -20.16
C TRP A 39 -0.69 -3.52 -21.13
N SER A 40 0.53 -3.88 -21.54
CA SER A 40 0.77 -4.99 -22.46
C SER A 40 2.15 -5.59 -22.24
N PHE A 41 2.20 -6.90 -22.00
CA PHE A 41 3.46 -7.63 -21.82
C PHE A 41 4.34 -7.60 -23.07
N ASN A 42 3.72 -7.62 -24.26
CA ASN A 42 4.44 -7.53 -25.54
C ASN A 42 5.08 -6.16 -25.75
N ALA A 43 4.51 -5.11 -25.16
CA ALA A 43 5.08 -3.76 -25.20
C ALA A 43 6.16 -3.58 -24.11
N SER A 44 5.95 -4.15 -22.92
CA SER A 44 6.89 -4.07 -21.81
C SER A 44 6.76 -5.28 -20.89
N GLN A 45 7.86 -6.01 -20.72
CA GLN A 45 7.93 -7.15 -19.79
C GLN A 45 8.27 -6.72 -18.35
N PHE A 46 8.47 -5.42 -18.11
CA PHE A 46 8.71 -4.89 -16.77
C PHE A 46 7.45 -5.01 -15.93
N ASN A 47 7.48 -5.86 -14.89
CA ASN A 47 6.36 -6.13 -14.03
C ASN A 47 6.25 -5.07 -12.93
N ARG A 48 5.41 -4.06 -13.15
CA ARG A 48 5.19 -2.97 -12.19
C ARG A 48 4.53 -3.43 -10.89
N ALA A 49 3.86 -4.58 -10.87
CA ALA A 49 3.28 -5.10 -9.63
C ALA A 49 4.35 -5.51 -8.61
N THR A 50 5.53 -5.93 -9.06
CA THR A 50 6.59 -6.49 -8.21
C THR A 50 7.93 -5.75 -8.29
N GLN A 51 8.15 -4.95 -9.33
CA GLN A 51 9.44 -4.30 -9.61
C GLN A 51 9.37 -2.77 -9.56
N ALA A 52 8.19 -2.16 -9.76
CA ALA A 52 8.06 -0.72 -9.76
C ALA A 52 7.98 -0.19 -8.33
N LEU A 53 9.11 0.32 -7.85
CA LEU A 53 9.18 1.10 -6.62
C LEU A 53 8.46 2.44 -6.81
N ARG A 54 7.43 2.67 -5.99
CA ARG A 54 6.61 3.89 -6.01
C ARG A 54 6.24 4.32 -4.60
N GLN A 55 5.95 5.61 -4.48
CA GLN A 55 5.41 6.17 -3.24
C GLN A 55 3.93 5.78 -3.08
N PRO A 56 3.56 5.09 -1.99
CA PRO A 56 2.17 4.74 -1.69
C PRO A 56 1.30 5.99 -1.41
N GLY A 57 1.95 7.06 -0.92
CA GLY A 57 1.24 8.24 -0.46
C GLY A 57 0.25 7.90 0.66
N SER A 58 -0.99 8.37 0.53
CA SER A 58 -2.00 8.17 1.58
C SER A 58 -2.41 6.71 1.83
N SER A 59 -2.13 5.76 0.92
CA SER A 59 -2.35 4.33 1.21
C SER A 59 -1.42 3.80 2.31
N PHE A 60 -0.38 4.55 2.69
CA PHE A 60 0.47 4.20 3.83
C PHE A 60 -0.17 4.51 5.19
N LYS A 61 -1.11 5.47 5.26
CA LYS A 61 -1.66 5.98 6.52
C LYS A 61 -2.23 4.88 7.43
N PRO A 62 -2.99 3.88 6.94
CA PRO A 62 -3.49 2.81 7.78
C PRO A 62 -2.43 2.16 8.68
N PHE A 63 -1.17 2.06 8.25
CA PHE A 63 -0.09 1.46 9.04
C PHE A 63 0.39 2.39 10.17
N VAL A 64 0.31 3.70 10.00
CA VAL A 64 0.55 4.68 11.09
C VAL A 64 -0.54 4.56 12.16
N TYR A 65 -1.81 4.49 11.73
CA TYR A 65 -2.95 4.38 12.64
C TYR A 65 -2.99 3.02 13.34
N LEU A 66 -2.67 1.94 12.63
CA LEU A 66 -2.49 0.60 13.21
C LEU A 66 -1.42 0.61 14.30
N THR A 67 -0.27 1.25 14.05
CA THR A 67 0.80 1.39 15.06
C THR A 67 0.29 2.12 16.30
N ALA A 68 -0.47 3.21 16.13
CA ALA A 68 -1.06 3.94 17.25
C ALA A 68 -2.05 3.07 18.04
N MET A 69 -2.89 2.30 17.36
CA MET A 69 -3.86 1.40 17.99
C MET A 69 -3.17 0.28 18.77
N GLU A 70 -2.08 -0.29 18.27
CA GLU A 70 -1.26 -1.26 19.02
C GLU A 70 -0.62 -0.66 20.27
N GLN A 71 -0.37 0.65 20.29
CA GLN A 71 0.11 1.39 21.46
C GLN A 71 -1.03 1.83 22.40
N GLY A 72 -2.27 1.39 22.17
CA GLY A 72 -3.42 1.68 23.03
C GLY A 72 -4.13 3.00 22.74
N ILE A 73 -3.82 3.67 21.63
CA ILE A 73 -4.50 4.90 21.22
C ILE A 73 -5.82 4.54 20.53
N SER A 74 -6.93 4.99 21.10
CA SER A 74 -8.28 4.74 20.58
C SER A 74 -8.54 5.50 19.27
N PRO A 75 -9.24 4.90 18.28
CA PRO A 75 -9.75 5.63 17.11
C PRO A 75 -10.64 6.84 17.44
N SER A 76 -11.27 6.85 18.62
CA SER A 76 -12.09 7.97 19.10
C SER A 76 -11.27 9.13 19.69
N GLN A 77 -9.98 8.92 19.96
CA GLN A 77 -9.10 9.95 20.47
C GLN A 77 -8.94 11.07 19.45
N LYS A 78 -8.88 12.31 19.94
CA LYS A 78 -8.75 13.49 19.09
C LYS A 78 -7.32 13.95 18.99
N PHE A 79 -6.94 14.34 17.77
CA PHE A 79 -5.71 15.04 17.45
C PHE A 79 -6.05 16.33 16.70
N ASP A 80 -5.20 17.32 16.84
CA ASP A 80 -5.44 18.65 16.27
C ASP A 80 -5.15 18.69 14.76
N ASP A 81 -6.13 19.12 13.96
CA ASP A 81 -6.04 19.32 12.51
C ASP A 81 -5.85 20.79 12.15
N SER A 82 -4.93 21.47 12.85
CA SER A 82 -4.57 22.87 12.62
C SER A 82 -3.15 23.00 12.06
N PRO A 83 -2.76 24.17 11.49
CA PRO A 83 -1.41 24.39 10.97
C PRO A 83 -0.30 23.94 11.93
N VAL A 84 0.77 23.37 11.38
CA VAL A 84 1.96 22.96 12.16
C VAL A 84 3.22 23.16 11.34
N SER A 85 4.31 23.42 12.04
CA SER A 85 5.64 23.54 11.46
C SER A 85 6.62 22.64 12.21
N TYR A 86 7.46 21.96 11.47
CA TYR A 86 8.60 21.22 12.01
C TYR A 86 9.87 21.79 11.35
N GLY A 87 10.50 22.75 12.02
CA GLY A 87 11.58 23.54 11.42
C GLY A 87 11.09 24.33 10.21
N SER A 88 11.73 24.14 9.06
CA SER A 88 11.33 24.77 7.78
C SER A 88 10.21 24.03 7.03
N TRP A 89 9.81 22.84 7.50
CA TRP A 89 8.76 22.05 6.85
C TRP A 89 7.37 22.44 7.37
N HIS A 90 6.52 22.89 6.44
CA HIS A 90 5.17 23.39 6.68
C HIS A 90 4.16 22.54 5.90
N PRO A 91 3.81 21.33 6.40
CA PRO A 91 2.85 20.46 5.72
C PRO A 91 1.45 21.06 5.74
N ASN A 92 0.62 20.63 4.78
CA ASN A 92 -0.79 21.02 4.69
C ASN A 92 -1.67 19.81 4.34
N ASN A 93 -2.96 19.91 4.66
CA ASN A 93 -3.97 19.01 4.10
C ASN A 93 -4.14 19.27 2.60
N TYR A 94 -4.59 18.25 1.87
CA TYR A 94 -4.78 18.35 0.43
C TYR A 94 -5.83 19.43 0.08
N GLU A 95 -6.89 19.50 0.89
CA GLU A 95 -8.01 20.45 0.78
C GLU A 95 -7.65 21.86 1.24
N LYS A 96 -6.49 22.05 1.90
CA LYS A 96 -6.01 23.32 2.45
C LYS A 96 -6.95 23.96 3.49
N ASP A 97 -7.78 23.15 4.15
CA ASP A 97 -8.64 23.54 5.26
C ASP A 97 -8.17 22.91 6.59
N PHE A 98 -8.81 23.31 7.69
CA PHE A 98 -8.48 22.90 9.05
C PHE A 98 -9.75 22.59 9.82
N TRP A 99 -9.80 21.43 10.47
CA TRP A 99 -10.98 21.01 11.23
C TRP A 99 -10.80 21.19 12.74
N GLY A 100 -9.59 21.53 13.19
CA GLY A 100 -9.26 21.57 14.62
C GLY A 100 -9.31 20.17 15.25
N PRO A 101 -9.78 20.01 16.49
CA PRO A 101 -9.81 18.71 17.18
C PRO A 101 -10.64 17.65 16.43
N THR A 102 -9.96 16.71 15.79
CA THR A 102 -10.52 15.68 14.90
C THR A 102 -10.23 14.29 15.43
N THR A 103 -11.21 13.37 15.37
CA THR A 103 -11.00 11.98 15.81
C THR A 103 -10.04 11.25 14.87
N LEU A 104 -9.28 10.27 15.37
CA LEU A 104 -8.44 9.45 14.50
C LEU A 104 -9.25 8.67 13.46
N HIS A 105 -10.47 8.24 13.80
CA HIS A 105 -11.41 7.65 12.87
C HIS A 105 -11.68 8.56 11.67
N ASP A 106 -12.11 9.80 11.92
CA ASP A 106 -12.46 10.75 10.86
C ASP A 106 -11.21 11.22 10.11
N ALA A 107 -10.09 11.37 10.82
CA ALA A 107 -8.82 11.74 10.21
C ALA A 107 -8.31 10.70 9.22
N LEU A 108 -8.44 9.40 9.51
CA LEU A 108 -8.08 8.35 8.56
C LEU A 108 -9.07 8.31 7.39
N ARG A 109 -10.39 8.40 7.67
CA ARG A 109 -11.45 8.40 6.66
C ARG A 109 -11.25 9.48 5.61
N GLU A 110 -10.89 10.67 6.07
CA GLU A 110 -10.74 11.87 5.25
C GLU A 110 -9.26 12.15 4.91
N SER A 111 -8.39 11.18 5.20
CA SER A 111 -6.97 11.23 4.87
C SER A 111 -6.27 12.52 5.32
N ARG A 112 -6.57 13.01 6.53
CA ARG A 112 -6.04 14.27 7.06
C ARG A 112 -4.53 14.16 7.33
N ASN A 113 -3.73 14.93 6.60
CA ASN A 113 -2.27 14.92 6.69
C ASN A 113 -1.79 15.42 8.05
N LEU A 114 -2.34 16.53 8.53
CA LEU A 114 -1.85 17.19 9.75
C LEU A 114 -2.07 16.35 11.01
N VAL A 115 -3.21 15.65 11.08
CA VAL A 115 -3.49 14.66 12.12
C VAL A 115 -2.54 13.49 12.03
N THR A 116 -2.33 12.92 10.83
CA THR A 116 -1.42 11.79 10.62
C THR A 116 0.01 12.13 11.04
N ILE A 117 0.49 13.33 10.71
CA ILE A 117 1.84 13.79 11.08
C ILE A 117 1.97 13.91 12.59
N ARG A 118 1.00 14.52 13.27
CA ARG A 118 1.01 14.64 14.73
C ARG A 118 0.94 13.29 15.41
N LEU A 119 0.13 12.37 14.88
CA LEU A 119 0.03 11.01 15.38
C LEU A 119 1.39 10.31 15.26
N ALA A 120 2.04 10.38 14.09
CA ALA A 120 3.36 9.82 13.86
C ALA A 120 4.44 10.43 14.77
N ALA A 121 4.39 11.75 14.99
CA ALA A 121 5.28 12.44 15.92
C ALA A 121 5.05 11.98 17.37
N HIS A 122 3.80 11.70 17.75
CA HIS A 122 3.42 11.24 19.09
C HIS A 122 3.86 9.78 19.36
N ILE A 123 3.62 8.86 18.42
CA ILE A 123 3.94 7.42 18.59
C ILE A 123 5.40 7.06 18.23
N GLY A 124 6.12 8.01 17.64
CA GLY A 124 7.50 7.89 17.21
C GLY A 124 7.66 7.18 15.86
N MET A 125 8.48 7.75 14.98
CA MET A 125 8.75 7.21 13.64
C MET A 125 9.44 5.84 13.64
N LYS A 126 10.18 5.49 14.70
CA LYS A 126 10.77 4.16 14.84
C LYS A 126 9.67 3.09 14.89
N SER A 127 8.63 3.30 15.68
CA SER A 127 7.51 2.37 15.81
C SER A 127 6.76 2.19 14.49
N VAL A 128 6.58 3.28 13.74
CA VAL A 128 5.98 3.25 12.40
C VAL A 128 6.84 2.47 11.41
N ALA A 129 8.16 2.68 11.44
CA ALA A 129 9.11 1.95 10.61
C ALA A 129 9.12 0.44 10.94
N ASP A 130 9.18 0.10 12.23
CA ASP A 130 9.14 -1.29 12.71
C ASP A 130 7.84 -1.99 12.25
N MET A 131 6.69 -1.31 12.32
CA MET A 131 5.41 -1.82 11.81
C MET A 131 5.47 -2.11 10.30
N ALA A 132 5.93 -1.15 9.50
CA ALA A 132 5.98 -1.28 8.05
C ALA A 132 6.92 -2.42 7.60
N ILE A 133 8.06 -2.57 8.29
CA ILE A 133 9.02 -3.66 8.05
C ILE A 133 8.41 -5.01 8.48
N ARG A 134 7.76 -5.07 9.65
CA ARG A 134 7.10 -6.29 10.16
C ARG A 134 6.01 -6.81 9.22
N LEU A 135 5.34 -5.92 8.48
CA LEU A 135 4.33 -6.26 7.48
C LEU A 135 4.90 -6.52 6.08
N HIS A 136 6.22 -6.52 5.92
CA HIS A 136 6.92 -6.63 4.63
C HIS A 136 6.50 -5.55 3.60
N LEU A 137 5.98 -4.41 4.07
CA LEU A 137 5.60 -3.30 3.20
C LEU A 137 6.83 -2.61 2.63
N VAL A 138 7.91 -2.53 3.41
CA VAL A 138 9.21 -1.93 3.03
C VAL A 138 10.33 -2.75 3.65
N ASP A 139 11.51 -2.74 3.05
CA ASP A 139 12.69 -3.41 3.62
C ASP A 139 13.35 -2.56 4.72
N ALA A 140 13.29 -1.23 4.55
CA ALA A 140 13.78 -0.25 5.49
C ALA A 140 12.97 1.04 5.34
N MET A 141 12.91 1.86 6.39
CA MET A 141 12.16 3.11 6.39
C MET A 141 12.91 4.20 7.15
N PRO A 142 13.10 5.40 6.57
CA PRO A 142 13.72 6.51 7.28
C PRO A 142 12.80 7.00 8.41
N HIS A 143 13.40 7.36 9.56
CA HIS A 143 12.67 7.83 10.73
C HIS A 143 12.33 9.33 10.64
N VAL A 144 11.67 9.74 9.56
CA VAL A 144 11.30 11.14 9.29
C VAL A 144 9.79 11.25 9.07
N LEU A 145 9.18 12.33 9.57
CA LEU A 145 7.73 12.53 9.53
C LEU A 145 7.09 12.47 8.12
N PRO A 146 7.73 12.95 7.04
CA PRO A 146 7.18 12.77 5.69
C PRO A 146 6.94 11.31 5.31
N ALA A 147 7.71 10.37 5.86
CA ALA A 147 7.54 8.95 5.59
C ALA A 147 6.19 8.43 6.13
N ALA A 148 5.63 9.03 7.18
CA ALA A 148 4.28 8.72 7.66
C ALA A 148 3.15 9.13 6.67
N LEU A 149 3.45 9.97 5.69
CA LEU A 149 2.56 10.32 4.59
C LEU A 149 2.80 9.46 3.33
N GLY A 150 3.62 8.41 3.43
CA GLY A 150 3.95 7.54 2.32
C GLY A 150 5.10 8.03 1.43
N ALA A 151 5.97 8.92 1.94
CA ALA A 151 7.23 9.27 1.28
C ALA A 151 8.31 8.17 1.45
N VAL A 152 7.96 6.95 1.05
CA VAL A 152 8.79 5.73 1.04
C VAL A 152 8.54 4.99 -0.26
N GLU A 153 9.34 4.00 -0.62
CA GLU A 153 9.12 3.22 -1.84
C GLU A 153 8.65 1.81 -1.53
N THR A 154 7.62 1.36 -2.23
CA THR A 154 7.11 -0.01 -2.16
C THR A 154 6.57 -0.47 -3.52
N THR A 155 6.01 -1.68 -3.58
CA THR A 155 5.39 -2.27 -4.77
C THR A 155 3.93 -2.62 -4.47
N VAL A 156 3.12 -2.76 -5.52
CA VAL A 156 1.70 -3.14 -5.37
C VAL A 156 1.55 -4.49 -4.68
N LEU A 157 2.45 -5.46 -4.94
CA LEU A 157 2.44 -6.76 -4.28
C LEU A 157 2.67 -6.63 -2.76
N ARG A 158 3.61 -5.78 -2.35
CA ARG A 158 3.90 -5.52 -0.93
C ARG A 158 2.75 -4.79 -0.24
N GLU A 159 2.15 -3.80 -0.89
CA GLU A 159 0.93 -3.14 -0.38
C GLU A 159 -0.21 -4.15 -0.20
N ALA A 160 -0.49 -4.98 -1.21
CA ALA A 160 -1.52 -6.01 -1.11
C ALA A 160 -1.26 -6.98 0.06
N GLY A 161 -0.02 -7.41 0.25
CA GLY A 161 0.42 -8.22 1.40
C GLY A 161 0.14 -7.55 2.75
N ALA A 162 0.55 -6.29 2.90
CA ALA A 162 0.38 -5.54 4.14
C ALA A 162 -1.10 -5.27 4.46
N TYR A 163 -1.92 -4.94 3.46
CA TYR A 163 -3.37 -4.80 3.63
C TYR A 163 -4.07 -6.12 3.94
N ALA A 164 -3.61 -7.24 3.36
CA ALA A 164 -4.16 -8.55 3.68
C ALA A 164 -3.89 -8.93 5.14
N ALA A 165 -2.76 -8.52 5.72
CA ALA A 165 -2.51 -8.75 7.15
C ALA A 165 -3.55 -8.07 8.05
N ILE A 166 -4.01 -6.88 7.67
CA ILE A 166 -5.13 -6.19 8.34
C ILE A 166 -6.42 -7.01 8.17
N ALA A 167 -6.75 -7.40 6.94
CA ALA A 167 -7.95 -8.17 6.64
C ALA A 167 -7.97 -9.56 7.31
N ALA A 168 -6.81 -10.17 7.51
CA ALA A 168 -6.62 -11.46 8.16
C ALA A 168 -6.60 -11.37 9.70
N GLY A 169 -7.03 -10.25 10.28
CA GLY A 169 -7.11 -10.05 11.73
C GLY A 169 -5.76 -9.90 12.42
N GLY A 170 -4.77 -9.32 11.73
CA GLY A 170 -3.44 -9.05 12.29
C GLY A 170 -2.41 -10.16 12.10
N ARG A 171 -2.75 -11.24 11.38
CA ARG A 171 -1.78 -12.26 10.98
C ARG A 171 -0.93 -11.76 9.81
N LEU A 172 0.38 -11.97 9.86
CA LEU A 172 1.25 -11.69 8.71
C LEU A 172 0.85 -12.58 7.52
N VAL A 173 0.67 -11.96 6.36
CA VAL A 173 0.34 -12.63 5.10
C VAL A 173 1.48 -12.34 4.12
N THR A 174 2.18 -13.38 3.68
CA THR A 174 3.26 -13.25 2.69
C THR A 174 2.74 -13.67 1.32
N PRO A 175 2.73 -12.77 0.31
CA PRO A 175 2.26 -13.12 -1.01
C PRO A 175 3.06 -14.28 -1.65
N THR A 176 2.36 -15.22 -2.28
CA THR A 176 2.96 -16.33 -3.02
C THR A 176 2.33 -16.49 -4.40
N LEU A 177 3.19 -16.73 -5.41
CA LEU A 177 2.80 -17.06 -6.79
C LEU A 177 2.91 -18.56 -7.09
N ILE A 178 3.54 -19.33 -6.19
CA ILE A 178 3.81 -20.76 -6.36
C ILE A 178 3.01 -21.50 -5.31
N ASP A 179 2.12 -22.39 -5.74
CA ASP A 179 1.30 -23.21 -4.84
C ASP A 179 2.11 -24.39 -4.28
N ASP A 180 2.89 -25.05 -5.13
CA ASP A 180 3.81 -26.11 -4.74
C ASP A 180 4.91 -26.32 -5.80
N VAL A 181 5.99 -26.98 -5.38
CA VAL A 181 7.08 -27.42 -6.28
C VAL A 181 7.18 -28.93 -6.18
N GLN A 182 7.14 -29.63 -7.31
CA GLN A 182 7.23 -31.09 -7.38
C GLN A 182 8.49 -31.54 -8.11
N ASP A 183 8.96 -32.74 -7.79
CA ASP A 183 9.94 -33.45 -8.61
C ASP A 183 9.30 -34.07 -9.86
N ARG A 184 10.12 -34.75 -10.67
CA ARG A 184 9.67 -35.39 -11.93
C ARG A 184 8.69 -36.55 -11.71
N ASP A 185 8.65 -37.11 -10.51
CA ASP A 185 7.84 -38.26 -10.13
C ASP A 185 6.55 -37.83 -9.40
N GLY A 186 6.34 -36.51 -9.24
CA GLY A 186 5.15 -35.92 -8.60
C GLY A 186 5.26 -35.76 -7.08
N HIS A 187 6.45 -35.99 -6.48
CA HIS A 187 6.62 -35.75 -5.05
C HIS A 187 6.75 -34.25 -4.78
N VAL A 188 5.93 -33.74 -3.87
CA VAL A 188 5.97 -32.34 -3.42
C VAL A 188 7.26 -32.10 -2.61
N LEU A 189 8.13 -31.24 -3.14
CA LEU A 189 9.37 -30.80 -2.53
C LEU A 189 9.18 -29.57 -1.64
N TRP A 190 8.21 -28.72 -1.95
CA TRP A 190 7.97 -27.47 -1.23
C TRP A 190 6.53 -26.97 -1.39
N ARG A 191 6.03 -26.28 -0.37
CA ARG A 191 4.80 -25.46 -0.37
C ARG A 191 5.04 -24.18 0.42
N PRO A 192 4.38 -23.06 0.07
CA PRO A 192 4.41 -21.86 0.88
C PRO A 192 3.66 -22.09 2.19
N ALA A 193 4.04 -21.34 3.22
CA ALA A 193 3.30 -21.35 4.48
C ALA A 193 1.91 -20.73 4.26
N GLY A 194 0.85 -21.48 4.56
CA GLY A 194 -0.54 -21.00 4.48
C GLY A 194 -1.38 -21.61 3.35
N LEU A 195 -0.77 -22.42 2.46
CA LEU A 195 -1.47 -23.27 1.48
C LEU A 195 -1.40 -24.77 1.86
#